data_AF-A0A818NRK0-F1
#
_entry.id   AF-A0A818NRK0-F1
#
_cell.length_a   1.000
_cell.length_b   1.000
_cell.length_c   1.000
_cell.angle_alpha   90.00
_cell.angle_beta   90.00
_cell.angle_gamma   90.00
#
_symmetry.space_group_name_H-M   'P 1'
#
loop_
_entity.id
_entity.type
_entity.pdbx_description
1 polymer ?
#
loop_
_entity_poly.entity_id
_entity_poly.type
_entity_poly.pdbx_seq_one_letter_code
_entity_poly.pdbx_strand_id
1 'polypeptide(L)' 'MHAELLTGLILTQIKSVSNSLLRLLCFCVPEAHDDMIEKLENMIDVENLRFDFIIKHVMDKIYLQWK' A
#
# COMPACT_ATOMS: atom_id res chain seq x y z
N MET A 1 -16.57 -0.56 -2.79
CA MET A 1 -16.44 0.74 -3.45
C MET A 1 -15.39 1.63 -2.79
N HIS A 2 -15.44 1.90 -1.47
CA HIS A 2 -14.38 2.69 -0.80
C HIS A 2 -13.01 2.01 -0.78
N ALA A 3 -12.97 0.69 -0.57
CA ALA A 3 -11.73 -0.10 -0.55
C ALA A 3 -10.91 0.01 -1.83
N GLU A 4 -11.53 -0.17 -3.01
CA GLU A 4 -10.86 -0.10 -4.33
C GLU A 4 -10.34 1.30 -4.67
N LEU A 5 -11.07 2.33 -4.21
CA LEU A 5 -10.68 3.72 -4.43
C LEU A 5 -9.47 4.07 -3.56
N LEU A 6 -9.47 3.65 -2.30
CA LEU A 6 -8.36 3.85 -1.36
C LEU A 6 -7.12 3.05 -1.77
N THR A 7 -7.27 1.80 -2.18
CA THR A 7 -6.16 0.97 -2.66
C THR A 7 -5.55 1.55 -3.94
N GLY A 8 -6.38 2.06 -4.87
CA GLY A 8 -5.92 2.76 -6.08
C GLY A 8 -5.14 4.05 -5.80
N LEU A 9 -5.53 4.81 -4.76
CA LEU A 9 -4.81 6.01 -4.32
C LEU A 9 -3.44 5.67 -3.71
N ILE A 10 -3.39 4.62 -2.89
CA ILE A 10 -2.14 4.11 -2.31
C ILE A 10 -1.18 3.67 -3.44
N LEU A 11 -1.67 2.90 -4.41
CA LEU A 11 -0.91 2.48 -5.59
C LEU A 11 -0.37 3.66 -6.40
N THR A 12 -1.19 4.68 -6.63
CA THR A 12 -0.75 5.89 -7.34
C THR A 12 0.39 6.59 -6.59
N GLN A 13 0.32 6.63 -5.25
CA GLN A 13 1.41 7.20 -4.45
C GLN A 13 2.67 6.34 -4.43
N ILE A 14 2.55 5.00 -4.43
CA ILE A 14 3.73 4.13 -4.57
C ILE A 14 4.43 4.42 -5.90
N LYS A 15 3.66 4.54 -7.00
CA LYS A 15 4.20 4.83 -8.35
C LYS A 15 4.79 6.24 -8.49
N SER A 16 4.29 7.22 -7.74
CA SER A 16 4.76 8.61 -7.81
C SER A 16 6.10 8.81 -7.09
N VAL A 17 6.44 7.94 -6.15
CA VAL A 17 7.69 8.00 -5.40
C VAL A 17 8.82 7.47 -6.28
N SER A 18 9.49 8.39 -6.98
CA SER A 18 10.69 8.13 -7.77
C SER A 18 12.00 8.15 -6.96
N ASN A 19 11.89 8.33 -5.64
CA ASN A 19 13.04 8.62 -4.79
C ASN A 19 13.59 7.33 -4.15
N SER A 20 14.79 6.92 -4.58
CA SER A 20 15.51 5.73 -4.09
C SER A 20 15.86 5.77 -2.60
N LEU A 21 15.71 6.92 -1.94
CA LEU A 21 15.96 7.09 -0.51
C LEU A 21 14.72 6.85 0.37
N LEU A 22 13.52 6.85 -0.22
CA LEU A 22 12.29 6.65 0.54
C LEU A 22 12.07 5.15 0.81
N ARG A 23 12.30 4.73 2.06
CA ARG A 23 12.20 3.32 2.46
C ARG A 23 10.90 2.95 3.18
N LEU A 24 10.05 3.93 3.49
CA LEU A 24 8.80 3.72 4.21
C LEU A 24 7.74 4.72 3.75
N LEU A 25 6.59 4.19 3.34
CA LEU A 25 5.35 4.94 3.17
C LEU A 25 4.37 4.54 4.28
N CYS A 26 3.63 5.52 4.80
CA CYS A 26 2.62 5.33 5.82
C CYS A 26 1.32 5.99 5.36
N PHE A 27 0.24 5.23 5.38
CA PHE A 27 -1.10 5.67 5.02
C PHE A 27 -2.01 5.53 6.24
N CYS A 28 -2.62 6.62 6.67
CA CYS A 28 -3.67 6.60 7.68
C CYS A 28 -5.00 6.35 6.98
N VAL A 29 -5.59 5.20 7.23
CA VAL A 29 -6.85 4.75 6.62
C VAL A 29 -7.79 4.40 7.77
N PRO A 30 -8.64 5.34 8.21
CA PRO A 30 -9.71 5.05 9.16
C PRO A 30 -10.57 3.91 8.60
N GLU A 31 -10.87 2.90 9.42
CA GLU A 31 -11.62 1.70 9.01
C GLU A 31 -10.89 0.81 7.99
N ALA A 32 -9.54 0.82 7.98
CA ALA A 32 -8.78 -0.21 7.28
C ALA A 32 -9.14 -1.60 7.84
N HIS A 33 -9.82 -2.37 7.01
CA HIS A 33 -10.18 -3.75 7.29
C HIS A 33 -9.23 -4.70 6.55
N ASP A 34 -9.11 -5.93 7.05
CA ASP A 34 -8.17 -6.93 6.51
C ASP A 34 -8.43 -7.24 5.02
N ASP A 35 -9.68 -7.15 4.56
CA ASP A 35 -10.06 -7.32 3.15
C ASP A 35 -9.48 -6.21 2.23
N MET A 36 -9.26 -5.01 2.76
CA MET A 36 -8.58 -3.93 2.04
C MET A 36 -7.09 -4.21 1.87
N ILE A 37 -6.46 -4.82 2.89
CA ILE A 37 -5.05 -5.21 2.84
C ILE A 37 -4.86 -6.32 1.81
N GLU A 38 -5.70 -7.35 1.85
CA GLU A 38 -5.67 -8.45 0.88
C GLU A 38 -5.88 -7.94 -0.56
N LYS A 39 -6.82 -7.01 -0.77
CA LYS A 39 -7.00 -6.36 -2.08
C LYS A 39 -5.78 -5.55 -2.50
N LEU A 40 -5.17 -4.81 -1.57
CA LEU A 40 -3.96 -4.02 -1.85
C LEU A 40 -2.81 -4.92 -2.29
N GLU A 41 -2.59 -6.04 -1.57
CA GLU A 41 -1.59 -7.06 -1.92
C GLU A 41 -1.83 -7.63 -3.31
N ASN A 42 -3.07 -8.03 -3.62
CA ASN A 42 -3.43 -8.55 -4.93
C ASN A 42 -3.19 -7.54 -6.07
N MET A 43 -3.55 -6.27 -5.87
CA MET A 43 -3.34 -5.25 -6.90
C MET A 43 -1.86 -4.93 -7.12
N ILE A 44 -1.07 -4.94 -6.05
CA ILE A 44 0.39 -4.79 -6.11
C ILE A 44 1.04 -5.93 -6.89
N ASP A 45 0.54 -7.16 -6.71
CA ASP A 45 1.02 -8.35 -7.40
C ASP A 45 0.73 -8.28 -8.89
N VAL A 46 -0.51 -7.95 -9.24
CA VAL A 46 -0.95 -7.80 -10.63
C VAL A 46 -0.13 -6.72 -11.35
N GLU A 47 0.19 -5.63 -10.66
CA GLU A 47 0.99 -4.53 -11.20
C GLU A 47 2.52 -4.79 -11.15
N ASN A 48 2.95 -5.98 -10.70
CA ASN A 48 4.37 -6.36 -10.53
C ASN A 48 5.20 -5.34 -9.73
N LEU A 49 4.56 -4.65 -8.78
CA LEU A 49 5.26 -3.66 -7.94
C LEU A 49 6.07 -4.34 -6.82
N ARG A 50 5.89 -5.65 -6.63
CA ARG A 50 6.33 -6.46 -5.48
C ARG A 50 7.84 -6.59 -5.27
N PHE A 51 8.69 -5.93 -6.05
CA PHE A 51 10.11 -6.29 -6.07
C PHE A 51 10.85 -5.99 -4.77
N ASP A 52 10.39 -5.04 -3.94
CA ASP A 52 11.17 -4.68 -2.75
C ASP A 52 10.41 -4.34 -1.48
N PHE A 53 9.08 -4.46 -1.34
CA PHE A 53 8.40 -3.99 -0.12
C PHE A 53 7.60 -5.03 0.69
N ILE A 54 7.43 -4.72 1.97
CA ILE A 54 6.62 -5.43 2.96
C ILE A 54 5.45 -4.52 3.35
N ILE A 55 4.23 -5.05 3.30
CA ILE A 55 3.03 -4.37 3.81
C ILE A 55 2.84 -4.76 5.28
N LYS A 56 2.62 -3.77 6.16
CA LYS A 56 2.24 -4.02 7.56
C LYS A 56 1.00 -3.22 7.89
N HIS A 57 0.03 -3.87 8.53
CA HIS A 57 -1.19 -3.24 9.03
C HIS A 57 -1.12 -3.13 10.57
N VAL A 58 -1.30 -1.92 11.11
CA VAL A 58 -1.34 -1.67 12.55
C VAL A 58 -2.45 -0.67 12.85
N MET A 59 -3.52 -1.12 13.51
CA MET A 59 -4.70 -0.31 13.84
C MET A 59 -5.36 0.32 12.61
N ASP A 60 -5.22 1.62 12.42
CA ASP A 60 -5.78 2.42 11.32
C ASP A 60 -4.69 2.83 10.31
N LYS A 61 -3.55 2.13 10.30
CA LYS A 61 -2.37 2.50 9.50
C LYS A 61 -1.85 1.35 8.67
N ILE A 62 -1.57 1.66 7.41
CA ILE A 62 -0.93 0.78 6.45
C ILE A 62 0.47 1.30 6.17
N TYR A 63 1.46 0.44 6.38
CA TYR A 63 2.87 0.72 6.13
C TYR A 63 3.35 -0.08 4.93
N LEU A 64 4.07 0.57 4.02
CA LEU A 64 4.77 -0.04 2.90
C LEU A 64 6.27 0.22 3.10
N GLN A 65 7.02 -0.82 3.43
CA GLN A 65 8.43 -0.73 3.79
C GLN A 65 9.30 -1.45 2.78
N TRP A 66 10.28 -0.78 2.17
CA TRP A 66 11.25 -1.42 1.28
C TRP A 66 12.27 -2.26 2.07
N LYS A 67 12.66 -3.42 1.54
CA LYS A 67 13.67 -4.35 2.05
C LYS A 67 15.08 -3.81 1.80
#